data_AF-A0A183B6P5-F1
#
_entry.id   AF-A0A183B6P5-F1
#
_cell.length_a   1.000
_cell.length_b   1.000
_cell.length_c   1.000
_cell.angle_alpha   90.00
_cell.angle_beta   90.00
_cell.angle_gamma   90.00
#
_symmetry.space_group_name_H-M   'P 1'
#
loop_
_entity.id
_entity.type
_entity.pdbx_description
1 polymer ?
#
loop_
_entity_poly.entity_id
_entity_poly.type
_entity_poly.pdbx_seq_one_letter_code
_entity_poly.pdbx_strand_id
1 'polypeptide(L)'
;LFSVIYQHSPSAVRADLRQLFRQLCNDDTPMVRRAAANRLGEFARCLELESLRTDLLPLLPQLTQQDDQDSVRLLGVNACVDFAEVLPTEDVLTHVIPVIRGAAEDKSWRVRYQLADHITDLQAAVKPQITSQHLVDVYQSLLKDPEGEVRAAAAGKLKTFAAALAPETRETVIMKNLLPIIREMVSETNLQVKTALAGVMMALAPLLGKENTLEHLLPLFLVQLKDENPDVSHS
;
A
#
# COMPACT_ATOMS: atom_id res chain seq x y z
N LEU A 1 -16.13 17.54 3.35
CA LEU A 1 -17.42 18.29 3.19
C LEU A 1 -18.57 17.33 2.95
N PHE A 2 -18.50 16.47 1.93
CA PHE A 2 -19.52 15.42 1.70
C PHE A 2 -19.77 14.54 2.93
N SER A 3 -18.70 13.99 3.52
CA SER A 3 -18.70 13.22 4.78
C SER A 3 -19.52 13.89 5.90
N VAL A 4 -19.14 15.11 6.27
CA VAL A 4 -19.76 15.89 7.35
C VAL A 4 -21.24 16.17 7.08
N ILE A 5 -21.57 16.61 5.87
CA ILE A 5 -22.97 16.92 5.50
C ILE A 5 -23.81 15.65 5.49
N TYR A 6 -23.28 14.55 4.94
CA TYR A 6 -23.99 13.27 4.82
C TYR A 6 -24.49 12.76 6.18
N GLN A 7 -23.60 12.74 7.19
CA GLN A 7 -23.93 12.25 8.52
C GLN A 7 -25.10 13.02 9.18
N HIS A 8 -25.21 14.32 8.93
CA HIS A 8 -26.24 15.19 9.54
C HIS A 8 -27.48 15.38 8.66
N SER A 9 -27.53 14.73 7.49
CA SER A 9 -28.59 14.92 6.52
C SER A 9 -29.71 13.86 6.62
N PRO A 10 -30.97 14.22 6.31
CA PRO A 10 -32.05 13.25 6.13
C PRO A 10 -31.78 12.26 4.98
N SER A 11 -32.47 11.11 5.00
CA SER A 11 -32.26 10.03 4.02
C SER A 11 -32.38 10.46 2.55
N ALA A 12 -33.31 11.35 2.22
CA ALA A 12 -33.48 11.85 0.85
C ALA A 12 -32.24 12.62 0.39
N VAL A 13 -31.75 13.55 1.22
CA VAL A 13 -30.54 14.34 0.95
C VAL A 13 -29.30 13.45 0.89
N ARG A 14 -29.22 12.39 1.70
CA ARG A 14 -28.14 11.39 1.62
C ARG A 14 -28.09 10.71 0.25
N ALA A 15 -29.24 10.32 -0.31
CA ALA A 15 -29.30 9.71 -1.64
C ALA A 15 -28.82 10.69 -2.73
N ASP A 16 -29.26 11.93 -2.67
CA ASP A 16 -28.82 12.99 -3.60
C ASP A 16 -27.31 13.24 -3.51
N LEU A 17 -26.75 13.26 -2.30
CA LEU A 17 -25.31 13.42 -2.08
C LEU A 17 -24.50 12.27 -2.68
N ARG A 18 -24.96 11.01 -2.57
CA ARG A 18 -24.30 9.87 -3.21
C ARG A 18 -24.38 9.95 -4.73
N GLN A 19 -25.52 10.35 -5.28
CA GLN A 19 -25.67 10.56 -6.72
C GLN A 19 -24.73 11.68 -7.22
N LEU A 20 -24.69 12.81 -6.53
CA LEU A 20 -23.82 13.93 -6.89
C LEU A 20 -22.35 13.52 -6.81
N PHE A 21 -21.94 12.81 -5.77
CA PHE A 21 -20.56 12.34 -5.65
C PHE A 21 -20.17 11.42 -6.80
N ARG A 22 -21.06 10.50 -7.21
CA ARG A 22 -20.85 9.66 -8.41
C ARG A 22 -20.68 10.49 -9.68
N GLN A 23 -21.45 11.56 -9.84
CA GLN A 23 -21.30 12.47 -10.98
C GLN A 23 -19.92 13.15 -10.97
N LEU A 24 -19.44 13.60 -9.81
CA LEU A 24 -18.09 14.19 -9.70
C LEU A 24 -16.97 13.19 -10.03
N CYS A 25 -17.14 11.91 -9.67
CA CYS A 25 -16.21 10.84 -10.06
C CYS A 25 -16.23 10.53 -11.57
N ASN A 26 -17.30 10.91 -12.27
CA ASN A 26 -17.48 10.71 -13.71
C ASN A 26 -17.35 12.00 -14.52
N ASP A 27 -16.86 13.08 -13.91
CA ASP A 27 -16.76 14.39 -14.56
C ASP A 27 -15.76 14.36 -15.74
N ASP A 28 -16.09 15.06 -16.82
CA ASP A 28 -15.22 15.16 -18.00
C ASP A 28 -13.89 15.85 -17.66
N THR A 29 -13.87 16.69 -16.62
CA THR A 29 -12.68 17.44 -16.20
C THR A 29 -11.81 16.61 -15.24
N PRO A 30 -10.56 16.27 -15.61
CA PRO A 30 -9.63 15.54 -14.75
C PRO A 30 -9.46 16.09 -13.33
N MET A 31 -9.44 17.41 -13.19
CA MET A 31 -9.25 18.08 -11.89
C MET A 31 -10.43 17.81 -10.94
N VAL A 32 -11.64 17.65 -11.46
CA VAL A 32 -12.84 17.34 -10.67
C VAL A 32 -12.78 15.89 -10.20
N ARG A 33 -12.50 14.95 -11.12
CA ARG A 33 -12.34 13.53 -10.76
C ARG A 33 -11.22 13.32 -9.74
N ARG A 34 -10.10 14.03 -9.91
CA ARG A 34 -8.99 14.03 -8.94
C ARG A 34 -9.44 14.50 -7.56
N ALA A 35 -10.19 15.60 -7.49
CA ALA A 35 -10.72 16.11 -6.23
C ALA A 35 -11.72 15.12 -5.58
N ALA A 36 -12.54 14.45 -6.38
CA ALA A 36 -13.46 13.42 -5.92
C ALA A 36 -12.71 12.18 -5.39
N ALA A 37 -11.73 11.66 -6.15
CA ALA A 37 -10.89 10.53 -5.73
C ALA A 37 -10.20 10.79 -4.38
N ASN A 38 -9.68 12.02 -4.17
CA ASN A 38 -9.07 12.42 -2.90
C ASN A 38 -10.02 12.40 -1.70
N ARG A 39 -11.33 12.41 -1.92
CA ARG A 39 -12.37 12.41 -0.88
C ARG A 39 -13.16 11.11 -0.82
N LEU A 40 -12.87 10.17 -1.70
CA LEU A 40 -13.62 8.92 -1.83
C LEU A 40 -13.54 8.09 -0.54
N GLY A 41 -12.34 7.90 0.02
CA GLY A 41 -12.15 7.14 1.25
C GLY A 41 -12.84 7.76 2.47
N GLU A 42 -12.65 9.07 2.68
CA GLU A 42 -13.33 9.83 3.75
C GLU A 42 -14.86 9.71 3.66
N PHE A 43 -15.39 9.74 2.43
CA PHE A 43 -16.83 9.59 2.21
C PHE A 43 -17.29 8.15 2.47
N ALA A 44 -16.55 7.15 2.00
CA ALA A 44 -16.84 5.74 2.22
C ALA A 44 -16.98 5.37 3.70
N ARG A 45 -16.12 5.93 4.57
CA ARG A 45 -16.21 5.73 6.03
C ARG A 45 -17.52 6.21 6.66
N CYS A 46 -18.27 7.07 5.99
CA CYS A 46 -19.50 7.65 6.51
C CYS A 46 -20.78 6.94 6.03
N LEU A 47 -20.67 6.02 5.07
CA LEU A 47 -21.82 5.36 4.47
C LEU A 47 -22.22 4.09 5.22
N GLU A 48 -23.52 3.82 5.22
CA GLU A 48 -24.07 2.52 5.58
C GLU A 48 -23.62 1.46 4.55
N LEU A 49 -23.36 0.23 5.00
CA LEU A 49 -22.76 -0.84 4.18
C LEU A 49 -23.49 -1.08 2.85
N GLU A 50 -24.82 -1.07 2.86
CA GLU A 50 -25.61 -1.27 1.64
C GLU A 50 -25.39 -0.13 0.64
N SER A 51 -25.42 1.12 1.10
CA SER A 51 -25.15 2.30 0.26
C SER A 51 -23.69 2.33 -0.22
N LEU A 52 -22.74 1.94 0.63
CA LEU A 52 -21.33 1.82 0.25
C LEU A 52 -21.15 0.81 -0.90
N ARG A 53 -21.74 -0.38 -0.77
CA ARG A 53 -21.68 -1.44 -1.78
C ARG A 53 -22.31 -1.02 -3.10
N THR A 54 -23.46 -0.37 -3.06
CA THR A 54 -24.20 -0.01 -4.28
C THR A 54 -23.64 1.23 -4.97
N ASP A 55 -23.27 2.26 -4.22
CA ASP A 55 -22.99 3.58 -4.80
C ASP A 55 -21.50 3.92 -4.91
N LEU A 56 -20.66 3.46 -3.97
CA LEU A 56 -19.26 3.89 -3.88
C LEU A 56 -18.26 2.81 -4.25
N LEU A 57 -18.54 1.54 -3.91
CA LEU A 57 -17.66 0.42 -4.23
C LEU A 57 -17.38 0.24 -5.73
N PRO A 58 -18.35 0.44 -6.65
CA PRO A 58 -18.07 0.40 -8.09
C PRO A 58 -17.13 1.52 -8.57
N LEU A 59 -17.06 2.64 -7.85
CA LEU A 59 -16.18 3.77 -8.20
C LEU A 59 -14.71 3.46 -7.91
N LEU A 60 -14.42 2.50 -7.02
CA LEU A 60 -13.05 2.17 -6.65
C LEU A 60 -12.24 1.69 -7.88
N PRO A 61 -12.60 0.58 -8.58
CA PRO A 61 -11.89 0.17 -9.79
C PRO A 61 -11.96 1.21 -10.92
N GLN A 62 -13.04 1.97 -11.01
CA GLN A 62 -13.15 3.06 -11.98
C GLN A 62 -12.03 4.09 -11.79
N LEU A 63 -11.88 4.63 -10.59
CA LEU A 63 -10.90 5.67 -10.30
C LEU A 63 -9.48 5.13 -10.21
N THR A 64 -9.28 3.87 -9.81
CA THR A 64 -7.93 3.29 -9.59
C THR A 64 -7.33 2.59 -10.80
N GLN A 65 -8.15 2.09 -11.73
CA GLN A 65 -7.67 1.27 -12.86
C GLN A 65 -8.11 1.84 -14.22
N GLN A 66 -9.33 2.38 -14.31
CA GLN A 66 -9.92 2.77 -15.59
C GLN A 66 -9.66 4.24 -15.94
N ASP A 67 -9.38 5.09 -14.96
CA ASP A 67 -9.10 6.51 -15.19
C ASP A 67 -7.82 6.70 -16.03
N ASP A 68 -7.90 7.57 -17.03
CA ASP A 68 -6.79 7.83 -17.95
C ASP A 68 -5.65 8.60 -17.26
N GLN A 69 -5.95 9.33 -16.19
CA GLN A 69 -5.02 10.21 -15.50
C GLN A 69 -4.37 9.50 -14.30
N ASP A 70 -3.05 9.38 -14.32
CA ASP A 70 -2.29 8.77 -13.20
C ASP A 70 -2.53 9.51 -11.87
N SER A 71 -2.70 10.83 -11.93
CA SER A 71 -2.96 11.70 -10.79
C SER A 71 -4.31 11.44 -10.11
N VAL A 72 -5.27 10.83 -10.83
CA VAL A 72 -6.53 10.35 -10.27
C VAL A 72 -6.33 8.94 -9.71
N ARG A 73 -5.72 8.04 -10.51
CA ARG A 73 -5.49 6.64 -10.11
C ARG A 73 -4.72 6.51 -8.80
N LEU A 74 -3.65 7.29 -8.62
CA LEU A 74 -2.87 7.28 -7.38
C LEU A 74 -3.72 7.69 -6.16
N LEU A 75 -4.63 8.66 -6.30
CA LEU A 75 -5.49 9.06 -5.17
C LEU A 75 -6.56 8.01 -4.87
N GLY A 76 -6.99 7.25 -5.87
CA GLY A 76 -7.86 6.11 -5.67
C GLY A 76 -7.20 5.01 -4.82
N VAL A 77 -5.89 4.80 -4.95
CA VAL A 77 -5.14 3.82 -4.13
C VAL A 77 -5.26 4.14 -2.64
N ASN A 78 -5.24 5.43 -2.28
CA ASN A 78 -5.37 5.86 -0.88
C ASN A 78 -6.74 5.45 -0.31
N ALA A 79 -7.80 5.55 -1.12
CA ALA A 79 -9.14 5.15 -0.70
C ALA A 79 -9.23 3.64 -0.39
N CYS A 80 -8.37 2.78 -0.96
CA CYS A 80 -8.38 1.35 -0.66
C CYS A 80 -8.18 1.05 0.84
N VAL A 81 -7.44 1.89 1.57
CA VAL A 81 -7.27 1.76 3.03
C VAL A 81 -8.62 1.94 3.73
N ASP A 82 -9.31 3.06 3.46
CA ASP A 82 -10.61 3.35 4.03
C ASP A 82 -11.64 2.27 3.72
N PHE A 83 -11.67 1.78 2.47
CA PHE A 83 -12.57 0.71 2.06
C PHE A 83 -12.27 -0.61 2.77
N ALA A 84 -10.99 -0.99 2.88
CA ALA A 84 -10.58 -2.21 3.57
C ALA A 84 -10.96 -2.19 5.06
N GLU A 85 -11.00 -1.03 5.71
CA GLU A 85 -11.39 -0.89 7.12
C GLU A 85 -12.89 -1.06 7.36
N VAL A 86 -13.73 -0.61 6.43
CA VAL A 86 -15.20 -0.56 6.63
C VAL A 86 -15.96 -1.69 5.95
N LEU A 87 -15.34 -2.39 5.00
CA LEU A 87 -15.95 -3.50 4.30
C LEU A 87 -15.78 -4.84 5.05
N PRO A 88 -16.78 -5.75 4.95
CA PRO A 88 -16.61 -7.15 5.31
C PRO A 88 -15.48 -7.82 4.52
N THR A 89 -14.85 -8.83 5.12
CA THR A 89 -13.72 -9.56 4.51
C THR A 89 -14.03 -10.09 3.11
N GLU A 90 -15.24 -10.61 2.86
CA GLU A 90 -15.65 -11.10 1.54
C GLU A 90 -15.56 -10.00 0.47
N ASP A 91 -16.03 -8.80 0.78
CA ASP A 91 -15.98 -7.67 -0.16
C ASP A 91 -14.55 -7.16 -0.35
N VAL A 92 -13.73 -7.16 0.72
CA VAL A 92 -12.30 -6.80 0.63
C VAL A 92 -11.58 -7.74 -0.33
N LEU A 93 -11.79 -9.04 -0.19
CA LEU A 93 -11.17 -10.05 -1.07
C LEU A 93 -11.68 -9.92 -2.51
N THR A 94 -12.97 -9.66 -2.70
CA THR A 94 -13.60 -9.62 -4.03
C THR A 94 -13.31 -8.33 -4.78
N HIS A 95 -13.21 -7.20 -4.08
CA HIS A 95 -13.20 -5.87 -4.71
C HIS A 95 -11.94 -5.07 -4.42
N VAL A 96 -11.39 -5.12 -3.20
CA VAL A 96 -10.24 -4.28 -2.82
C VAL A 96 -8.90 -4.93 -3.18
N ILE A 97 -8.74 -6.23 -2.92
CA ILE A 97 -7.49 -6.95 -3.26
C ILE A 97 -7.16 -6.91 -4.77
N PRO A 98 -8.12 -7.12 -5.71
CA PRO A 98 -7.83 -6.96 -7.13
C PRO A 98 -7.40 -5.55 -7.50
N VAL A 99 -7.95 -4.53 -6.83
CA VAL A 99 -7.54 -3.13 -7.02
C VAL A 99 -6.09 -2.91 -6.60
N ILE A 100 -5.72 -3.40 -5.41
CA ILE A 100 -4.34 -3.31 -4.90
C ILE A 100 -3.35 -4.01 -5.84
N ARG A 101 -3.69 -5.20 -6.34
CA ARG A 101 -2.85 -5.94 -7.30
C ARG A 101 -2.69 -5.18 -8.61
N GLY A 102 -3.77 -4.65 -9.15
CA GLY A 102 -3.73 -3.81 -10.35
C GLY A 102 -2.87 -2.56 -10.17
N ALA A 103 -2.93 -1.93 -8.99
CA ALA A 103 -2.10 -0.76 -8.68
C ALA A 103 -0.60 -1.09 -8.59
N ALA A 104 -0.24 -2.31 -8.18
CA ALA A 104 1.16 -2.78 -8.15
C ALA A 104 1.73 -3.01 -9.56
N GLU A 105 0.86 -3.21 -10.55
CA GLU A 105 1.22 -3.44 -11.96
C GLU A 105 0.89 -2.21 -12.84
N ASP A 106 0.54 -1.07 -12.24
CA ASP A 106 0.15 0.13 -12.99
C ASP A 106 1.31 0.63 -13.86
N LYS A 107 0.98 1.06 -15.09
CA LYS A 107 1.92 1.62 -16.05
C LYS A 107 2.67 2.85 -15.51
N SER A 108 2.07 3.64 -14.62
CA SER A 108 2.69 4.80 -13.99
C SER A 108 3.40 4.39 -12.70
N TRP A 109 4.71 4.60 -12.66
CA TRP A 109 5.51 4.38 -11.45
C TRP A 109 5.00 5.20 -10.27
N ARG A 110 4.32 6.34 -10.50
CA ARG A 110 3.74 7.17 -9.44
C ARG A 110 2.59 6.48 -8.72
N VAL A 111 1.80 5.68 -9.44
CA VAL A 111 0.73 4.88 -8.83
C VAL A 111 1.34 3.73 -8.03
N ARG A 112 2.36 3.04 -8.57
CA ARG A 112 3.08 1.98 -7.87
C ARG A 112 3.81 2.50 -6.63
N TYR A 113 4.40 3.69 -6.73
CA TYR A 113 5.00 4.41 -5.60
C TYR A 113 3.96 4.71 -4.51
N GLN A 114 2.80 5.22 -4.90
CA GLN A 114 1.71 5.51 -3.96
C GLN A 114 1.27 4.24 -3.21
N LEU A 115 1.20 3.11 -3.91
CA LEU A 115 0.92 1.83 -3.28
C LEU A 115 2.04 1.42 -2.30
N ALA A 116 3.31 1.57 -2.70
CA ALA A 116 4.45 1.27 -1.83
C ALA A 116 4.45 2.15 -0.56
N ASP A 117 4.08 3.42 -0.67
CA ASP A 117 4.02 4.32 0.49
C ASP A 117 2.89 3.95 1.47
N HIS A 118 1.77 3.43 0.97
CA HIS A 118 0.61 3.03 1.80
C HIS A 118 0.49 1.53 2.08
N ILE A 119 1.46 0.70 1.67
CA ILE A 119 1.33 -0.77 1.78
C ILE A 119 1.13 -1.24 3.22
N THR A 120 1.73 -0.56 4.21
CA THR A 120 1.58 -0.89 5.63
C THR A 120 0.24 -0.44 6.20
N ASP A 121 -0.33 0.63 5.67
CA ASP A 121 -1.67 1.08 6.06
C ASP A 121 -2.72 0.09 5.55
N LEU A 122 -2.55 -0.37 4.30
CA LEU A 122 -3.36 -1.43 3.71
C LEU A 122 -3.22 -2.75 4.49
N GLN A 123 -1.99 -3.12 4.85
CA GLN A 123 -1.73 -4.30 5.68
C GLN A 123 -2.48 -4.24 7.02
N ALA A 124 -2.47 -3.08 7.69
CA ALA A 124 -3.20 -2.88 8.93
C ALA A 124 -4.71 -3.02 8.73
N ALA A 125 -5.25 -2.46 7.64
CA ALA A 125 -6.67 -2.53 7.31
C ALA A 125 -7.14 -3.96 6.98
N VAL A 126 -6.40 -4.72 6.17
CA VAL A 126 -6.81 -6.07 5.74
C VAL A 126 -6.48 -7.18 6.75
N LYS A 127 -5.68 -6.89 7.78
CA LYS A 127 -5.29 -7.81 8.86
C LYS A 127 -4.33 -8.94 8.43
N PRO A 128 -3.66 -9.64 9.37
CA PRO A 128 -2.54 -10.54 9.07
C PRO A 128 -2.86 -11.74 8.18
N GLN A 129 -4.07 -12.31 8.26
CA GLN A 129 -4.46 -13.46 7.44
C GLN A 129 -4.50 -13.11 5.95
N ILE A 130 -5.20 -12.04 5.59
CA ILE A 130 -5.30 -11.57 4.19
C ILE A 130 -3.92 -11.10 3.71
N THR A 131 -3.15 -10.43 4.58
CA THR A 131 -1.79 -9.99 4.25
C THR A 131 -0.92 -11.15 3.81
N SER A 132 -0.86 -12.21 4.61
CA SER A 132 -0.01 -13.37 4.35
C SER A 132 -0.36 -14.07 3.03
N GLN A 133 -1.63 -14.03 2.63
CA GLN A 133 -2.12 -14.69 1.42
C GLN A 133 -2.04 -13.80 0.17
N HIS A 134 -2.23 -12.49 0.32
CA HIS A 134 -2.52 -11.61 -0.82
C HIS A 134 -1.62 -10.38 -0.95
N LEU A 135 -0.90 -9.97 0.09
CA LEU A 135 -0.04 -8.78 0.05
C LEU A 135 1.46 -9.11 0.02
N VAL A 136 1.87 -10.31 0.40
CA VAL A 136 3.29 -10.69 0.40
C VAL A 136 3.89 -10.68 -1.01
N ASP A 137 3.17 -11.16 -2.02
CA ASP A 137 3.59 -11.13 -3.42
C ASP A 137 3.52 -9.73 -4.03
N VAL A 138 2.50 -8.94 -3.67
CA VAL A 138 2.43 -7.50 -4.01
C VAL A 138 3.63 -6.75 -3.43
N TYR A 139 3.99 -7.01 -2.18
CA TYR A 139 5.13 -6.33 -1.56
C TYR A 139 6.47 -6.76 -2.20
N GLN A 140 6.61 -8.04 -2.57
CA GLN A 140 7.77 -8.52 -3.33
C GLN A 140 7.89 -7.84 -4.69
N SER A 141 6.79 -7.57 -5.40
CA SER A 141 6.85 -6.88 -6.69
C SER A 141 7.29 -5.42 -6.54
N LEU A 142 6.82 -4.73 -5.50
CA LEU A 142 7.23 -3.35 -5.20
C LEU A 142 8.71 -3.23 -4.78
N LEU A 143 9.23 -4.20 -4.01
CA LEU A 143 10.66 -4.25 -3.67
C LEU A 143 11.54 -4.53 -4.90
N LYS A 144 10.98 -5.14 -5.95
CA LYS A 144 11.63 -5.45 -7.23
C LYS A 144 11.21 -4.53 -8.37
N ASP A 145 10.55 -3.42 -8.06
CA ASP A 145 10.03 -2.50 -9.08
C ASP A 145 11.17 -2.04 -10.00
N PRO A 146 10.97 -1.82 -11.31
CA PRO A 146 12.01 -1.26 -12.17
C PRO A 146 12.43 0.17 -11.75
N GLU A 147 11.57 0.94 -11.10
CA GLU A 147 11.85 2.33 -10.68
C GLU A 147 12.48 2.39 -9.29
N GLY A 148 13.60 3.11 -9.16
CA GLY A 148 14.36 3.17 -7.91
C GLY A 148 13.59 3.80 -6.76
N GLU A 149 12.79 4.82 -7.04
CA GLU A 149 11.96 5.54 -6.08
C GLU A 149 10.88 4.63 -5.47
N VAL A 150 10.31 3.73 -6.28
CA VAL A 150 9.32 2.75 -5.80
C VAL A 150 10.01 1.73 -4.89
N ARG A 151 11.17 1.20 -5.30
CA ARG A 151 11.97 0.29 -4.46
C ARG A 151 12.37 0.94 -3.14
N ALA A 152 12.78 2.20 -3.15
CA ALA A 152 13.18 2.95 -1.95
C ALA A 152 12.00 3.17 -0.99
N ALA A 153 10.83 3.54 -1.52
CA ALA A 153 9.60 3.64 -0.73
C ALA A 153 9.23 2.29 -0.09
N ALA A 154 9.25 1.20 -0.89
CA ALA A 154 8.97 -0.13 -0.40
C ALA A 154 9.98 -0.58 0.67
N ALA A 155 11.27 -0.34 0.46
CA ALA A 155 12.35 -0.64 1.41
C ALA A 155 12.09 0.04 2.77
N GLY A 156 11.72 1.33 2.76
CA GLY A 156 11.41 2.07 3.98
C GLY A 156 10.27 1.48 4.82
N LYS A 157 9.40 0.66 4.22
CA LYS A 157 8.28 -0.02 4.92
C LYS A 157 8.64 -1.41 5.46
N LEU A 158 9.82 -1.94 5.17
CA LEU A 158 10.21 -3.34 5.43
C LEU A 158 10.04 -3.76 6.89
N LYS A 159 10.51 -2.94 7.82
CA LYS A 159 10.36 -3.21 9.26
C LYS A 159 8.90 -3.37 9.65
N THR A 160 8.07 -2.39 9.30
CA THR A 160 6.65 -2.35 9.66
C THR A 160 5.91 -3.51 9.00
N PHE A 161 6.19 -3.77 7.72
CA PHE A 161 5.58 -4.87 6.99
C PHE A 161 5.91 -6.22 7.61
N ALA A 162 7.19 -6.48 7.88
CA ALA A 162 7.64 -7.74 8.48
C ALA A 162 7.09 -7.94 9.90
N ALA A 163 7.04 -6.88 10.71
CA ALA A 163 6.53 -6.96 12.08
C ALA A 163 5.02 -7.23 12.17
N ALA A 164 4.24 -6.80 11.17
CA ALA A 164 2.79 -6.98 11.12
C ALA A 164 2.35 -8.30 10.45
N LEU A 165 3.29 -9.13 9.96
CA LEU A 165 2.99 -10.50 9.51
C LEU A 165 2.49 -11.36 10.68
N ALA A 166 1.63 -12.33 10.36
CA ALA A 166 1.10 -13.30 11.33
C ALA A 166 2.26 -14.06 12.01
N PRO A 167 2.32 -14.14 13.35
CA PRO A 167 3.45 -14.74 14.07
C PRO A 167 3.82 -16.14 13.57
N GLU A 168 2.83 -16.93 13.16
CA GLU A 168 2.98 -18.33 12.73
C GLU A 168 3.69 -18.46 11.37
N THR A 169 3.56 -17.46 10.50
CA THR A 169 4.15 -17.47 9.14
C THR A 169 5.27 -16.46 8.97
N ARG A 170 5.43 -15.51 9.91
CA ARG A 170 6.35 -14.37 9.84
C ARG A 170 7.77 -14.76 9.48
N GLU A 171 8.38 -15.66 10.25
CA GLU A 171 9.76 -16.08 10.01
C GLU A 171 9.91 -16.71 8.62
N THR A 172 8.98 -17.60 8.26
CA THR A 172 9.00 -18.27 6.94
C THR A 172 8.90 -17.25 5.80
N VAL A 173 8.00 -16.28 5.89
CA VAL A 173 7.82 -15.23 4.87
C VAL A 173 9.07 -14.35 4.80
N ILE A 174 9.61 -13.89 5.92
CA ILE A 174 10.83 -13.07 5.91
C ILE A 174 11.97 -13.85 5.26
N MET A 175 12.20 -15.10 5.67
CA MET A 175 13.33 -15.92 5.22
C MET A 175 13.21 -16.36 3.76
N LYS A 176 12.02 -16.77 3.31
CA LYS A 176 11.82 -17.35 1.96
C LYS A 176 11.45 -16.31 0.92
N ASN A 177 10.73 -15.25 1.29
CA ASN A 177 10.19 -14.27 0.34
C ASN A 177 10.96 -12.95 0.37
N LEU A 178 11.27 -12.41 1.54
CA LEU A 178 11.85 -11.05 1.65
C LEU A 178 13.38 -11.06 1.62
N LEU A 179 14.01 -11.98 2.36
CA LEU A 179 15.46 -12.06 2.52
C LEU A 179 16.23 -12.23 1.20
N PRO A 180 15.79 -13.04 0.21
CA PRO A 180 16.45 -13.08 -1.09
C PRO A 180 16.50 -11.72 -1.79
N ILE A 181 15.42 -10.94 -1.68
CA ILE A 181 15.32 -9.60 -2.29
C ILE A 181 16.21 -8.61 -1.54
N ILE A 182 16.21 -8.65 -0.21
CA ILE A 182 17.09 -7.83 0.63
C ILE A 182 18.56 -8.04 0.25
N ARG A 183 18.97 -9.29 0.00
CA ARG A 183 20.35 -9.60 -0.43
C ARG A 183 20.71 -8.93 -1.76
N GLU A 184 19.78 -8.90 -2.71
CA GLU A 184 19.96 -8.22 -4.00
C GLU A 184 20.05 -6.70 -3.80
N MET A 185 19.17 -6.11 -2.98
CA MET A 185 19.09 -4.67 -2.73
C MET A 185 20.33 -4.09 -2.03
N VAL A 186 21.02 -4.88 -1.19
CA VAL A 186 22.30 -4.46 -0.56
C VAL A 186 23.37 -4.16 -1.61
N SER A 187 23.33 -4.84 -2.76
CA SER A 187 24.31 -4.65 -3.84
C SER A 187 23.83 -3.66 -4.92
N GLU A 188 22.74 -2.94 -4.67
CA GLU A 188 22.11 -2.10 -5.68
C GLU A 188 22.84 -0.75 -5.86
N THR A 189 22.79 -0.22 -7.08
CA THR A 189 23.44 1.06 -7.42
C THR A 189 22.65 2.29 -6.98
N ASN A 190 21.34 2.17 -6.78
CA ASN A 190 20.51 3.30 -6.37
C ASN A 190 20.75 3.66 -4.90
N LEU A 191 21.29 4.85 -4.66
CA LEU A 191 21.65 5.31 -3.31
C LEU A 191 20.44 5.45 -2.37
N GLN A 192 19.29 5.89 -2.88
CA GLN A 192 18.08 6.04 -2.06
C GLN A 192 17.61 4.68 -1.55
N VAL A 193 17.67 3.65 -2.40
CA VAL A 193 17.33 2.27 -2.03
C VAL A 193 18.28 1.75 -0.95
N LYS A 194 19.60 1.91 -1.14
CA LYS A 194 20.60 1.49 -0.16
C LYS A 194 20.39 2.16 1.21
N THR A 195 20.17 3.47 1.21
CA THR A 195 19.96 4.26 2.44
C THR A 195 18.67 3.84 3.14
N ALA A 196 17.58 3.71 2.39
CA ALA A 196 16.30 3.26 2.93
C ALA A 196 16.39 1.87 3.56
N LEU A 197 17.11 0.93 2.91
CA LEU A 197 17.32 -0.42 3.42
C LEU A 197 18.19 -0.43 4.67
N ALA A 198 19.30 0.31 4.68
CA ALA A 198 20.23 0.36 5.81
C ALA A 198 19.53 0.81 7.10
N GLY A 199 18.69 1.85 7.01
CA GLY A 199 17.93 2.37 8.15
C GLY A 199 16.88 1.40 8.75
N VAL A 200 16.56 0.29 8.07
CA VAL A 200 15.51 -0.65 8.53
C VAL A 200 15.96 -2.09 8.68
N MET A 201 17.06 -2.52 8.04
CA MET A 201 17.46 -3.93 7.97
C MET A 201 17.72 -4.54 9.35
N MET A 202 18.38 -3.80 10.25
CA MET A 202 18.66 -4.27 11.61
C MET A 202 17.40 -4.44 12.45
N ALA A 203 16.30 -3.79 12.09
CA ALA A 203 15.02 -3.96 12.78
C ALA A 203 14.36 -5.32 12.50
N LEU A 204 14.89 -6.12 11.56
CA LEU A 204 14.46 -7.51 11.33
C LEU A 204 15.07 -8.50 12.32
N ALA A 205 16.20 -8.17 12.95
CA ALA A 205 16.87 -9.04 13.91
C ALA A 205 15.97 -9.59 15.03
N PRO A 206 15.16 -8.76 15.74
CA PRO A 206 14.25 -9.27 16.77
C PRO A 206 13.13 -10.18 16.21
N LEU A 207 12.85 -10.12 14.91
CA LEU A 207 11.81 -10.95 14.26
C LEU A 207 12.32 -12.33 13.84
N LEU A 208 13.63 -12.48 13.64
CA LEU A 208 14.26 -13.71 13.16
C LEU A 208 15.00 -14.48 14.26
N GLY A 209 15.25 -13.84 15.41
CA GLY A 209 16.01 -14.44 16.50
C GLY A 209 17.52 -14.47 16.23
N LYS A 210 18.29 -14.87 17.26
CA LYS A 210 19.75 -14.75 17.29
C LYS A 210 20.44 -15.52 16.15
N GLU A 211 20.04 -16.75 15.91
CA GLU A 211 20.70 -17.65 14.95
C GLU A 211 20.58 -17.13 13.51
N ASN A 212 19.35 -16.96 13.02
CA ASN A 212 19.07 -16.39 11.69
C ASN A 212 19.68 -14.99 11.52
N THR A 213 19.70 -14.16 12.58
CA THR A 213 20.32 -12.84 12.52
C THR A 213 21.82 -12.95 12.26
N LEU A 214 22.52 -13.81 12.99
CA LEU A 214 23.97 -14.01 12.83
C LEU A 214 24.31 -14.65 11.49
N GLU A 215 23.51 -15.62 11.05
CA GLU A 215 23.79 -16.35 9.81
C GLU A 215 23.47 -15.52 8.56
N HIS A 216 22.39 -14.73 8.59
CA HIS A 216 21.85 -14.12 7.37
C HIS A 216 21.84 -12.61 7.34
N LEU A 217 21.56 -11.93 8.46
CA LEU A 217 21.49 -10.46 8.49
C LEU A 217 22.86 -9.83 8.73
N LEU A 218 23.67 -10.41 9.62
CA LEU A 218 24.99 -9.89 9.96
C LEU A 218 25.92 -9.75 8.74
N PRO A 219 26.02 -10.74 7.82
CA PRO A 219 26.85 -10.57 6.61
C PRO A 219 26.41 -9.38 5.75
N LEU A 220 25.10 -9.14 5.63
CA LEU A 220 24.54 -8.04 4.85
C LEU A 220 24.83 -6.68 5.50
N PHE A 221 24.71 -6.63 6.83
CA PHE A 221 25.04 -5.43 7.59
C PHE A 221 26.52 -5.07 7.46
N LEU A 222 27.43 -6.06 7.50
CA LEU A 222 28.86 -5.83 7.31
C LEU A 222 29.20 -5.32 5.90
N VAL A 223 28.39 -5.64 4.89
CA VAL A 223 28.54 -5.06 3.54
C VAL A 223 28.13 -3.58 3.55
N GLN A 224 26.97 -3.25 4.13
CA GLN A 224 26.50 -1.86 4.21
C GLN A 224 27.41 -0.95 5.06
N LEU A 225 27.97 -1.46 6.16
CA LEU A 225 28.95 -0.74 6.98
C LEU A 225 30.24 -0.37 6.23
N LYS A 226 30.55 -1.09 5.14
CA LYS A 226 31.71 -0.84 4.28
C LYS A 226 31.34 -0.05 3.03
N ASP A 227 30.10 0.42 2.91
CA ASP A 227 29.67 1.23 1.78
C ASP A 227 30.44 2.57 1.77
N GLU A 228 30.83 3.01 0.58
CA GLU A 228 31.54 4.29 0.41
C GLU A 228 30.68 5.48 0.77
N ASN A 229 29.35 5.32 0.75
CA ASN A 229 28.44 6.39 1.11
C ASN A 229 28.23 6.48 2.64
N PRO A 230 28.48 7.65 3.26
CA PRO A 230 28.30 7.85 4.70
C PRO A 230 26.85 7.61 5.18
N ASP A 231 25.85 7.97 4.38
CA ASP A 231 24.45 7.81 4.75
C ASP A 231 24.07 6.32 4.86
N VAL A 232 24.72 5.45 4.07
CA VAL A 232 24.52 4.00 4.13
C VAL A 232 25.34 3.37 5.25
N SER A 233 26.59 3.78 5.43
CA SER A 233 27.51 3.20 6.41
C SER A 233 27.29 3.67 7.86
N HIS A 234 26.55 4.76 8.08
CA HIS A 234 26.20 5.30 9.40
C HIS A 234 24.72 5.11 9.80
N SER A 235 23.90 4.50 8.93
CA SER A 235 22.49 4.12 9.21
C SER A 235 22.39 2.95 10.18
#